data_AF-A0A351SHY8-F1
#
_entry.id   AF-A0A351SHY8-F1
#
_cell.length_a   1.000
_cell.length_b   1.000
_cell.length_c   1.000
_cell.angle_alpha   90.00
_cell.angle_beta   90.00
_cell.angle_gamma   90.00
#
_symmetry.space_group_name_H-M   'P 1'
#
loop_
_entity.id
_entity.type
_entity.pdbx_description
1 polymer ?
#
loop_
_entity_poly.entity_id
_entity_poly.type
_entity_poly.pdbx_seq_one_letter_code
_entity_poly.pdbx_strand_id
1 'polypeptide(L)'
;LNELQTFVYQQLENEFLWATSMPCVIGGEQSIRIAEYGSSNIGRMKNVYRRGLGHRYGKTMQVIAGVHFNYSYPDSFWAHYREALESQTALADFKNQHYFALTRNLLRFSWLIPYLFGASPAVCKSFFGGKETNLKEYDQHTYYEPYATSLRVADIGYQNNLEEDAGLYVD
;
A
#
# COMPACT_ATOMS: atom_id res chain seq x y z
N LEU A 1 9.35 -3.36 15.86
CA LEU A 1 9.76 -2.97 14.48
C LEU A 1 11.25 -2.66 14.39
N ASN A 2 11.78 -1.74 15.23
CA ASN A 2 13.21 -1.40 15.24
C ASN A 2 14.13 -2.65 15.38
N GLU A 3 13.80 -3.56 16.29
CA GLU A 3 14.55 -4.81 16.49
C GLU A 3 14.57 -5.69 15.23
N LEU A 4 13.45 -5.83 14.54
CA LEU A 4 13.37 -6.61 13.29
C LEU A 4 14.23 -5.96 12.20
N GLN A 5 14.15 -4.63 12.04
CA GLN A 5 14.98 -3.92 11.07
C GLN A 5 16.46 -4.06 11.40
N THR A 6 16.84 -3.90 12.67
CA THR A 6 18.21 -4.08 13.16
C THR A 6 18.72 -5.49 12.85
N PHE A 7 17.93 -6.51 13.16
CA PHE A 7 18.27 -7.89 12.85
C PHE A 7 18.44 -8.11 11.35
N VAL A 8 17.51 -7.66 10.52
CA VAL A 8 17.59 -7.79 9.05
C VAL A 8 18.86 -7.12 8.52
N TYR A 9 19.16 -5.90 8.93
CA TYR A 9 20.37 -5.20 8.50
C TYR A 9 21.67 -5.93 8.87
N GLN A 10 21.69 -6.69 9.97
CA GLN A 10 22.85 -7.52 10.33
C GLN A 10 23.02 -8.75 9.43
N GLN A 11 21.94 -9.17 8.75
CA GLN A 11 21.95 -10.31 7.81
C GLN A 11 22.08 -9.87 6.35
N LEU A 12 21.88 -8.58 6.05
CA LEU A 12 22.16 -8.03 4.74
C LEU A 12 23.67 -7.87 4.60
N GLU A 13 24.26 -8.47 3.56
CA GLU A 13 25.69 -8.34 3.29
C GLU A 13 26.00 -6.96 2.67
N ASN A 14 26.03 -6.87 1.34
CA ASN A 14 26.29 -5.64 0.60
C ASN A 14 25.01 -4.96 0.11
N GLU A 15 23.89 -5.21 0.80
CA GLU A 15 22.58 -4.71 0.44
C GLU A 15 22.04 -3.73 1.48
N PHE A 16 21.20 -2.80 1.02
CA PHE A 16 20.51 -1.84 1.87
C PHE A 16 19.01 -1.88 1.60
N LEU A 17 18.21 -1.66 2.64
CA LEU A 17 16.79 -1.43 2.46
C LEU A 17 16.56 -0.06 1.81
N TRP A 18 15.72 -0.05 0.79
CA TRP A 18 15.28 1.18 0.15
C TRP A 18 14.35 1.96 1.09
N ALA A 19 14.72 3.20 1.43
CA ALA A 19 14.09 3.95 2.52
C ALA A 19 12.87 4.79 2.10
N THR A 20 12.50 4.79 0.81
CA THR A 20 11.37 5.58 0.29
C THR A 20 10.32 4.70 -0.37
N SER A 21 9.08 5.21 -0.48
CA SER A 21 7.99 4.46 -1.10
C SER A 21 8.20 4.16 -2.59
N MET A 22 8.67 5.16 -3.34
CA MET A 22 8.87 5.02 -4.79
C MET A 22 10.27 4.42 -5.05
N PRO A 23 10.37 3.38 -5.90
CA PRO A 23 11.64 2.80 -6.28
C PRO A 23 12.37 3.67 -7.32
N CYS A 24 13.69 3.49 -7.45
CA CYS A 24 14.51 4.10 -8.51
C CYS A 24 15.53 3.09 -9.03
N VAL A 25 16.14 3.40 -10.18
CA VAL A 25 17.18 2.57 -10.81
C VAL A 25 16.69 1.14 -11.09
N ILE A 26 15.47 1.02 -11.61
CA ILE A 26 14.91 -0.28 -12.01
C ILE A 26 15.44 -0.64 -13.39
N GLY A 27 16.11 -1.79 -13.51
CA GLY A 27 16.63 -2.34 -14.78
C GLY A 27 15.55 -2.91 -15.72
N GLY A 28 14.34 -2.34 -15.68
CA GLY A 28 13.15 -2.88 -16.33
C GLY A 28 12.51 -4.04 -15.59
N GLU A 29 11.31 -4.43 -16.05
CA GLU A 29 10.45 -5.40 -15.36
C GLU A 29 11.09 -6.79 -15.20
N GLN A 30 11.89 -7.21 -16.18
CA GLN A 30 12.59 -8.51 -16.17
C GLN A 30 13.60 -8.62 -15.02
N SER A 31 14.14 -7.49 -14.54
CA SER A 31 15.08 -7.47 -13.41
C SER A 31 14.43 -7.80 -12.06
N ILE A 32 13.09 -7.66 -11.96
CA ILE A 32 12.35 -7.90 -10.72
C ILE A 32 12.00 -9.40 -10.62
N ARG A 33 12.61 -10.05 -9.63
CA ARG A 33 12.34 -11.47 -9.31
C ARG A 33 11.05 -11.60 -8.51
N ILE A 34 10.26 -12.63 -8.86
CA ILE A 34 9.07 -12.99 -8.08
C ILE A 34 9.52 -13.75 -6.84
N ALA A 35 8.93 -13.42 -5.68
CA ALA A 35 9.22 -14.12 -4.43
C ALA A 35 8.97 -15.64 -4.53
N GLU A 36 9.94 -16.40 -4.02
CA GLU A 36 9.95 -17.86 -4.01
C GLU A 36 9.58 -18.36 -2.61
N TYR A 37 8.65 -19.32 -2.53
CA TYR A 37 8.08 -19.82 -1.26
C TYR A 37 8.23 -21.34 -1.10
N GLY A 38 9.19 -21.95 -1.79
CA GLY A 38 9.39 -23.39 -1.84
C GLY A 38 8.36 -24.14 -2.70
N SER A 39 8.37 -25.48 -2.61
CA SER A 39 7.61 -26.39 -3.49
C SER A 39 6.24 -26.82 -2.95
N SER A 40 5.86 -26.40 -1.74
CA SER A 40 4.55 -26.73 -1.15
C SER A 40 3.39 -26.14 -1.96
N ASN A 41 2.20 -26.72 -1.86
CA ASN A 41 1.03 -26.20 -2.58
C ASN A 41 0.73 -24.73 -2.24
N ILE A 42 0.84 -24.34 -0.96
CA ILE A 42 0.68 -22.95 -0.51
C ILE A 42 1.78 -22.06 -1.09
N GLY A 43 3.03 -22.52 -1.11
CA GLY A 43 4.15 -21.79 -1.69
C GLY A 43 3.98 -21.54 -3.19
N ARG A 44 3.59 -22.60 -3.93
CA ARG A 44 3.27 -22.53 -5.36
C ARG A 44 2.10 -21.58 -5.63
N MET A 45 1.03 -21.64 -4.84
CA MET A 45 -0.12 -20.73 -4.95
C MET A 45 0.31 -19.26 -4.80
N LYS A 46 1.12 -18.93 -3.77
CA LYS A 46 1.63 -17.56 -3.54
C LYS A 46 2.53 -17.06 -4.67
N ASN A 47 3.32 -17.95 -5.27
CA ASN A 47 4.17 -17.63 -6.41
C ASN A 47 3.32 -17.39 -7.67
N VAL A 48 2.38 -18.29 -7.98
CA VAL A 48 1.44 -18.15 -9.11
C VAL A 48 0.63 -16.85 -9.00
N TYR A 49 0.13 -16.51 -7.81
CA TYR A 49 -0.55 -15.25 -7.55
C TYR A 49 0.30 -14.03 -7.94
N ARG A 50 1.57 -13.99 -7.50
CA ARG A 50 2.49 -12.88 -7.81
C ARG A 50 2.88 -12.82 -9.29
N ARG A 51 3.01 -13.98 -9.95
CA ARG A 51 3.17 -14.04 -11.41
C ARG A 51 1.96 -13.42 -12.11
N GLY A 52 0.75 -13.74 -11.65
CA GLY A 52 -0.49 -13.14 -12.13
C GLY A 52 -0.51 -11.61 -11.98
N LEU A 53 -0.12 -11.08 -10.81
CA LEU A 53 0.01 -9.64 -10.60
C LEU A 53 1.02 -9.00 -11.56
N GLY A 54 2.18 -9.64 -11.76
CA GLY A 54 3.17 -9.19 -12.73
C GLY A 54 2.61 -9.12 -14.15
N HIS A 55 1.85 -10.13 -14.59
CA HIS A 55 1.22 -10.13 -15.91
C HIS A 55 0.10 -9.08 -16.05
N ARG A 56 -0.65 -8.78 -14.99
CA ARG A 56 -1.81 -7.89 -15.05
C ARG A 56 -1.43 -6.41 -14.90
N TYR A 57 -0.47 -6.10 -14.03
CA TYR A 57 -0.15 -4.73 -13.62
C TYR A 57 1.31 -4.34 -13.87
N GLY A 58 2.16 -5.30 -14.27
CA GLY A 58 3.60 -5.11 -14.40
C GLY A 58 4.33 -5.20 -13.05
N LYS A 59 5.50 -5.85 -13.02
CA LYS A 59 6.26 -6.00 -11.76
C LYS A 59 6.81 -4.68 -11.18
N THR A 60 7.03 -3.66 -12.02
CA THR A 60 7.53 -2.35 -11.56
C THR A 60 6.57 -1.67 -10.57
N MET A 61 5.26 -1.78 -10.80
CA MET A 61 4.26 -1.25 -9.87
C MET A 61 4.29 -2.00 -8.53
N GLN A 62 4.57 -3.30 -8.56
CA GLN A 62 4.52 -4.18 -7.39
C GLN A 62 5.69 -3.98 -6.40
N VAL A 63 6.71 -3.21 -6.77
CA VAL A 63 7.86 -2.88 -5.90
C VAL A 63 7.72 -1.51 -5.24
N ILE A 64 6.58 -0.83 -5.39
CA ILE A 64 6.23 0.34 -4.57
C ILE A 64 5.99 -0.13 -3.13
N ALA A 65 6.68 0.49 -2.18
CA ALA A 65 6.59 0.15 -0.77
C ALA A 65 5.69 1.12 0.01
N GLY A 66 5.08 0.62 1.08
CA GLY A 66 4.26 1.42 1.99
C GLY A 66 4.14 0.81 3.38
N VAL A 67 3.55 1.57 4.28
CA VAL A 67 3.27 1.14 5.66
C VAL A 67 1.78 0.90 5.81
N HIS A 68 1.42 -0.23 6.42
CA HIS A 68 0.03 -0.54 6.80
C HIS A 68 -0.11 -0.37 8.31
N PHE A 69 -1.07 0.42 8.75
CA PHE A 69 -1.39 0.62 10.16
C PHE A 69 -2.62 -0.20 10.53
N ASN A 70 -2.47 -1.11 11.47
CA ASN A 70 -3.55 -1.95 11.97
C ASN A 70 -3.95 -1.46 13.37
N TYR A 71 -5.25 -1.22 13.59
CA TYR A 71 -5.76 -0.69 14.84
C TYR A 71 -7.09 -1.33 15.21
N SER A 72 -7.27 -1.59 16.49
CA SER A 72 -8.54 -2.02 17.07
C SER A 72 -8.77 -1.34 18.42
N TYR A 73 -10.02 -1.01 18.71
CA TYR A 73 -10.42 -0.59 20.05
C TYR A 73 -10.41 -1.79 21.01
N PRO A 74 -10.06 -1.58 22.30
CA PRO A 74 -10.14 -2.65 23.30
C PRO A 74 -11.57 -3.16 23.46
N ASP A 75 -11.74 -4.43 23.81
CA ASP A 75 -13.09 -5.02 23.95
C ASP A 75 -13.94 -4.32 25.02
N SER A 76 -13.31 -3.77 26.06
CA SER A 76 -13.98 -2.96 27.07
C SER A 76 -14.63 -1.71 26.49
N PHE A 77 -14.02 -1.04 25.50
CA PHE A 77 -14.62 0.13 24.85
C PHE A 77 -15.97 -0.22 24.23
N TRP A 78 -16.05 -1.35 23.52
CA TRP A 78 -17.26 -1.77 22.84
C TRP A 78 -18.41 -2.11 23.79
N ALA A 79 -18.11 -2.73 24.94
CA ALA A 79 -19.11 -3.01 25.96
C ALA A 79 -19.74 -1.72 26.50
N HIS A 80 -18.92 -0.75 26.92
CA HIS A 80 -19.40 0.52 27.46
C HIS A 80 -20.07 1.39 26.40
N TYR A 81 -19.56 1.40 25.17
CA TYR A 81 -20.15 2.18 24.09
C TYR A 81 -21.53 1.66 23.69
N ARG A 82 -21.71 0.33 23.68
CA ARG A 82 -23.02 -0.30 23.45
C ARG A 82 -24.02 0.06 24.55
N GLU A 83 -23.59 -0.01 25.82
CA GLU A 83 -24.41 0.36 26.97
C GLU A 83 -24.82 1.85 26.92
N ALA A 84 -23.87 2.75 26.61
CA ALA A 84 -24.13 4.19 26.51
C ALA A 84 -25.11 4.56 25.39
N LEU A 85 -25.21 3.74 24.34
CA LEU A 85 -26.19 3.91 23.25
C LEU A 85 -27.48 3.11 23.49
N GLU A 86 -27.62 2.44 24.65
CA GLU A 86 -28.75 1.60 25.02
C GLU A 86 -29.09 0.51 23.97
N SER A 87 -28.08 0.09 23.20
CA SER A 87 -28.27 -0.84 22.09
C SER A 87 -28.44 -2.28 22.58
N GLN A 88 -29.47 -2.94 22.09
CA GLN A 88 -29.77 -4.35 22.38
C GLN A 88 -29.13 -5.31 21.36
N THR A 89 -28.37 -4.79 20.40
CA THR A 89 -27.69 -5.60 19.39
C THR A 89 -26.63 -6.50 20.01
N ALA A 90 -26.44 -7.70 19.44
CA ALA A 90 -25.35 -8.58 19.84
C ALA A 90 -24.01 -7.86 19.69
N LEU A 91 -23.09 -8.05 20.64
CA LEU A 91 -21.84 -7.28 20.70
C LEU A 91 -21.02 -7.39 19.41
N ALA A 92 -20.99 -8.57 18.78
CA ALA A 92 -20.29 -8.80 17.52
C ALA A 92 -20.89 -7.95 16.38
N ASP A 93 -22.22 -7.96 16.22
CA ASP A 93 -22.90 -7.20 15.18
C ASP A 93 -22.78 -5.69 15.41
N PHE A 94 -22.87 -5.25 16.68
CA PHE A 94 -22.64 -3.86 17.07
C PHE A 94 -21.22 -3.39 16.71
N LYS A 95 -20.19 -4.20 17.02
CA LYS A 95 -18.80 -3.94 16.63
C LYS A 95 -18.65 -3.84 15.12
N ASN A 96 -19.20 -4.80 14.38
CA ASN A 96 -19.11 -4.83 12.92
C ASN A 96 -19.75 -3.58 12.29
N GLN A 97 -20.97 -3.24 12.71
CA GLN A 97 -21.68 -2.05 12.23
C GLN A 97 -20.87 -0.77 12.45
N HIS A 98 -20.24 -0.64 13.63
CA HIS A 98 -19.45 0.55 13.97
C HIS A 98 -18.07 0.57 13.31
N TYR A 99 -17.41 -0.57 13.11
CA TYR A 99 -16.21 -0.61 12.29
C TYR A 99 -16.51 -0.24 10.83
N PHE A 100 -17.63 -0.67 10.26
CA PHE A 100 -18.04 -0.19 8.92
C PHE A 100 -18.30 1.32 8.92
N ALA A 101 -18.95 1.87 9.96
CA ALA A 101 -19.11 3.32 10.09
C ALA A 101 -17.77 4.07 10.19
N LEU A 102 -16.80 3.53 10.92
CA LEU A 102 -15.45 4.06 10.99
C LEU A 102 -14.74 3.99 9.63
N THR A 103 -14.90 2.89 8.89
CA THR A 103 -14.37 2.75 7.52
C THR A 103 -14.94 3.82 6.59
N ARG A 104 -16.25 4.11 6.66
CA ARG A 104 -16.85 5.20 5.87
C ARG A 104 -16.25 6.56 6.20
N ASN A 105 -16.05 6.85 7.48
CA ASN A 105 -15.38 8.09 7.90
C ASN A 105 -13.92 8.12 7.43
N LEU A 106 -13.20 7.00 7.51
CA LEU A 106 -11.84 6.89 7.02
C LEU A 106 -11.79 7.14 5.51
N LEU A 107 -12.71 6.59 4.72
CA LEU A 107 -12.78 6.84 3.28
C LEU A 107 -13.05 8.33 2.98
N ARG A 108 -14.01 8.94 3.69
CA ARG A 108 -14.39 10.36 3.54
C ARG A 108 -13.22 11.31 3.83
N PHE A 109 -12.39 10.98 4.81
CA PHE A 109 -11.27 11.82 5.25
C PHE A 109 -9.89 11.24 4.89
N SER A 110 -9.86 10.22 4.03
CA SER A 110 -8.64 9.47 3.71
C SER A 110 -7.54 10.35 3.13
N TRP A 111 -7.93 11.41 2.42
CA TRP A 111 -7.05 12.41 1.82
C TRP A 111 -6.16 13.14 2.83
N LEU A 112 -6.55 13.21 4.11
CA LEU A 112 -5.71 13.81 5.16
C LEU A 112 -4.41 13.04 5.38
N ILE A 113 -4.43 11.72 5.19
CA ILE A 113 -3.26 10.87 5.40
C ILE A 113 -2.15 11.17 4.38
N PRO A 114 -2.37 11.11 3.05
CA PRO A 114 -1.35 11.53 2.10
C PRO A 114 -1.09 13.03 2.16
N TYR A 115 -2.02 13.88 2.63
CA TYR A 115 -1.72 15.30 2.82
C TYR A 115 -0.68 15.55 3.93
N LEU A 116 -0.84 14.91 5.09
CA LEU A 116 0.05 15.09 6.25
C LEU A 116 1.31 14.24 6.20
N PHE A 117 1.22 13.02 5.67
CA PHE A 117 2.28 12.01 5.74
C PHE A 117 2.76 11.55 4.36
N GLY A 118 2.25 12.16 3.28
CA GLY A 118 2.75 11.90 1.94
C GLY A 118 4.22 12.28 1.83
N ALA A 119 5.05 11.28 1.47
CA ALA A 119 6.49 11.44 1.32
C ALA A 119 6.98 10.89 -0.03
N SER A 120 6.17 11.08 -1.09
CA SER A 120 6.55 10.68 -2.44
C SER A 120 6.15 11.72 -3.50
N PRO A 121 6.61 12.99 -3.40
CA PRO A 121 6.29 14.03 -4.38
C PRO A 121 7.04 13.87 -5.71
N ALA A 122 8.06 13.01 -5.74
CA ALA A 122 8.94 12.77 -6.87
C ALA A 122 9.11 11.27 -7.13
N VAL A 123 9.46 10.94 -8.37
CA VAL A 123 9.64 9.58 -8.86
C VAL A 123 10.74 9.53 -9.91
N CYS A 124 11.52 8.47 -9.88
CA CYS A 124 12.64 8.24 -10.78
C CYS A 124 12.14 7.92 -12.19
N LYS A 125 12.74 8.51 -13.24
CA LYS A 125 12.35 8.29 -14.65
C LYS A 125 12.40 6.81 -15.05
N SER A 126 13.27 6.00 -14.43
CA SER A 126 13.34 4.54 -14.64
C SER A 126 12.03 3.82 -14.31
N PHE A 127 11.20 4.38 -13.43
CA PHE A 127 9.91 3.81 -13.05
C PHE A 127 8.93 3.75 -14.24
N PHE A 128 9.00 4.74 -15.13
CA PHE A 128 8.13 4.81 -16.31
C PHE A 128 8.60 3.90 -17.45
N GLY A 129 9.85 3.44 -17.45
CA GLY A 129 10.38 2.55 -18.50
C GLY A 129 10.22 3.12 -19.92
N GLY A 130 10.32 4.46 -20.06
CA GLY A 130 10.13 5.17 -21.34
C GLY A 130 8.69 5.53 -21.69
N LYS A 131 7.71 5.22 -20.84
CA LYS A 131 6.33 5.70 -21.00
C LYS A 131 6.26 7.21 -20.78
N GLU A 132 5.40 7.87 -21.56
CA GLU A 132 5.12 9.29 -21.40
C GLU A 132 4.42 9.58 -20.07
N THR A 133 4.64 10.79 -19.54
CA THR A 133 4.04 11.27 -18.30
C THR A 133 3.79 12.76 -18.37
N ASN A 134 2.77 13.24 -17.66
CA ASN A 134 2.47 14.66 -17.52
C ASN A 134 3.20 15.31 -16.34
N LEU A 135 4.00 14.55 -15.59
CA LEU A 135 4.82 15.09 -14.50
C LEU A 135 5.90 16.02 -15.04
N LYS A 136 6.27 17.02 -14.25
CA LYS A 136 7.38 17.93 -14.60
C LYS A 136 8.72 17.24 -14.42
N GLU A 137 9.68 17.60 -15.25
CA GLU A 137 11.07 17.23 -15.03
C GLU A 137 11.68 18.07 -13.90
N TYR A 138 12.28 17.40 -12.92
CA TYR A 138 13.11 18.06 -11.91
C TYR A 138 14.58 18.12 -12.39
N ASP A 139 15.10 16.96 -12.83
CA ASP A 139 16.46 16.81 -13.34
C ASP A 139 16.54 15.68 -14.40
N GLN A 140 17.77 15.25 -14.73
CA GLN A 140 18.03 14.18 -15.70
C GLN A 140 17.35 12.84 -15.33
N HIS A 141 17.12 12.57 -14.05
CA HIS A 141 16.68 11.27 -13.54
C HIS A 141 15.34 11.29 -12.81
N THR A 142 14.77 12.47 -12.56
CA THR A 142 13.64 12.63 -11.66
C THR A 142 12.50 13.41 -12.32
N TYR A 143 11.29 12.83 -12.24
CA TYR A 143 10.04 13.56 -12.42
C TYR A 143 9.46 13.93 -11.06
N TYR A 144 8.70 15.02 -11.01
CA TYR A 144 8.00 15.45 -9.79
C TYR A 144 6.75 16.26 -10.14
N GLU A 145 5.91 16.51 -9.14
CA GLU A 145 4.84 17.50 -9.23
C GLU A 145 4.92 18.48 -8.05
N PRO A 146 4.96 19.81 -8.28
CA PRO A 146 5.26 20.79 -7.23
C PRO A 146 4.37 20.75 -5.99
N TYR A 147 3.11 20.33 -6.15
CA TYR A 147 2.14 20.27 -5.06
C TYR A 147 1.72 18.83 -4.71
N ALA A 148 2.33 17.82 -5.33
CA ALA A 148 2.05 16.44 -4.95
C ALA A 148 2.60 16.17 -3.56
N THR A 149 1.82 15.46 -2.74
CA THR A 149 2.30 14.92 -1.47
C THR A 149 2.71 13.46 -1.60
N SER A 150 1.91 12.66 -2.34
CA SER A 150 2.14 11.23 -2.49
C SER A 150 1.77 10.68 -3.87
N LEU A 151 2.74 10.65 -4.79
CA LEU A 151 2.59 10.00 -6.10
C LEU A 151 2.37 8.49 -5.99
N ARG A 152 2.76 7.86 -4.87
CA ARG A 152 2.48 6.44 -4.58
C ARG A 152 0.99 6.08 -4.65
N VAL A 153 0.10 7.00 -4.24
CA VAL A 153 -1.35 6.77 -4.20
C VAL A 153 -2.10 7.47 -5.34
N ALA A 154 -1.37 8.14 -6.25
CA ALA A 154 -1.92 8.74 -7.44
C ALA A 154 -2.05 7.71 -8.58
N ASP A 155 -2.62 8.13 -9.72
CA ASP A 155 -2.88 7.26 -10.88
C ASP A 155 -1.64 6.58 -11.47
N ILE A 156 -0.47 7.19 -11.26
CA ILE A 156 0.82 6.65 -11.69
C ILE A 156 1.44 5.67 -10.70
N GLY A 157 0.87 5.58 -9.49
CA GLY A 157 1.39 4.80 -8.37
C GLY A 157 0.80 3.40 -8.33
N TYR A 158 0.39 2.98 -7.14
CA TYR A 158 -0.20 1.66 -6.92
C TYR A 158 -1.72 1.74 -7.03
N GLN A 159 -2.27 1.42 -8.20
CA GLN A 159 -3.73 1.31 -8.38
C GLN A 159 -4.15 -0.04 -8.97
N ASN A 160 -5.30 -0.51 -8.49
CA ASN A 160 -6.05 -1.62 -9.06
C ASN A 160 -7.22 -1.05 -9.88
N ASN A 161 -6.97 -0.47 -11.06
CA ASN A 161 -8.01 0.14 -11.91
C ASN A 161 -9.12 -0.84 -12.35
N LEU A 162 -8.96 -2.14 -12.05
CA LEU A 162 -9.94 -3.18 -12.37
C LEU A 162 -10.86 -3.53 -11.20
N GLU A 163 -10.65 -2.94 -10.01
CA GLU A 163 -11.53 -3.12 -8.83
C GLU A 163 -12.52 -1.97 -8.65
N GLU A 164 -12.33 -0.82 -9.30
CA GLU A 164 -13.30 0.30 -9.26
C GLU A 164 -14.69 -0.11 -9.80
N ASP A 165 -14.74 -1.06 -10.74
CA ASP A 165 -15.97 -1.63 -11.30
C ASP A 165 -16.59 -2.77 -10.47
N ALA A 166 -16.00 -3.13 -9.32
CA ALA A 166 -16.48 -4.27 -8.52
C ALA A 166 -17.74 -3.96 -7.69
N GLY A 167 -18.20 -2.71 -7.66
CA GLY A 167 -19.45 -2.31 -6.99
C GLY A 167 -19.44 -2.55 -5.47
N LEU A 168 -18.26 -2.55 -4.84
CA LEU A 168 -18.13 -2.70 -3.39
C LEU A 168 -18.42 -1.36 -2.70
N TYR A 169 -19.68 -1.16 -2.32
CA TYR A 169 -20.09 -0.04 -1.50
C TYR A 169 -19.89 -0.37 -0.03
N VAL A 170 -19.16 0.50 0.67
CA VAL A 170 -19.19 0.52 2.13
C VAL A 170 -20.40 1.37 2.51
N ASP A 171 -21.60 0.82 2.41
CA ASP A 171 -22.86 1.44 2.89
C ASP A 171 -22.88 1.55 4.41
#